data_AF-A0A1H0H146-F1
#
_entry.id   AF-A0A1H0H146-F1
#
_cell.length_a   1.000
_cell.length_b   1.000
_cell.length_c   1.000
_cell.angle_alpha   90.00
_cell.angle_beta   90.00
_cell.angle_gamma   90.00
#
_symmetry.space_group_name_H-M   'P 1'
#
loop_
_entity.id
_entity.type
_entity.pdbx_description
1 polymer ?
#
loop_
_entity_poly.entity_id
_entity_poly.type
_entity_poly.pdbx_seq_one_letter_code
_entity_poly.pdbx_strand_id
1 'polypeptide(L)'
;MSANAYPVRVDATLDEGLSRWLWLFKWFLAIPHYLVLVLLWPVFAILSVVALVAILFTGRYPRGIFDFNVGVLRWTWRVGYYAYSALGTDHYPPFSLQDRPDFPAHLEVAHPEHLSRGLVLVKWWLLAIPHYLVIGLLAGGGWYLSTAASDGWGPGTWHGGLIDLLVLVAAVVLLVTGTYPRAIFDLVLGLNRWVLRVAAYAALMTDDYPPFRLDLGGDDPGSVLLAEGPVAPAPAPPSPPASTREWGAGRLLAVIVAGMMLLTAAGLLVSGLLFRVADSAARDADGYLTTSAMHLQSPGYALTSEELSIQGEGTGVELPQRLLGTVKVEAIGLTGNGVFVGIGHSDDVADYLDGVATSVVVDPAGEDGDSPEYEFTDGGSPRAAPYDETFWVASATGDGQQTITWEPGEGDWTLVVMNGEGTTPVDSEVEIGATVPVLDNVAYGLLIGGVVLLLAGGLVLWLAVRSPRP
;
A
#
# COMPACT_ATOMS: atom_id res chain seq x y z
N MET A 1 -21.72 44.96 -3.96
CA MET A 1 -20.98 43.69 -3.77
C MET A 1 -20.49 43.28 -5.14
N SER A 2 -19.22 43.47 -5.44
CA SER A 2 -18.64 43.00 -6.71
C SER A 2 -18.70 41.47 -6.68
N ALA A 3 -19.38 40.84 -7.63
CA ALA A 3 -19.39 39.40 -7.76
C ALA A 3 -17.98 38.95 -8.15
N ASN A 4 -17.15 38.57 -7.17
CA ASN A 4 -15.84 38.00 -7.46
C ASN A 4 -16.04 36.65 -8.15
N ALA A 5 -15.45 36.50 -9.33
CA ALA A 5 -15.40 35.23 -10.04
C ALA A 5 -14.74 34.17 -9.14
N TYR A 6 -15.26 32.94 -9.16
CA TYR A 6 -14.68 31.83 -8.41
C TYR A 6 -13.28 31.52 -8.96
N PRO A 7 -12.25 31.24 -8.12
CA PRO A 7 -10.86 31.18 -8.54
C PRO A 7 -10.50 29.97 -9.43
N VAL A 8 -11.38 28.97 -9.52
CA VAL A 8 -11.21 27.79 -10.38
C VAL A 8 -12.25 27.84 -11.49
N ARG A 9 -11.79 28.07 -12.72
CA ARG A 9 -12.61 28.24 -13.91
C ARG A 9 -12.39 27.10 -14.88
N VAL A 10 -13.49 26.53 -15.36
CA VAL A 10 -13.47 25.41 -16.31
C VAL A 10 -14.35 25.76 -17.49
N ASP A 11 -13.71 25.97 -18.63
CA ASP A 11 -14.36 26.32 -19.89
C ASP A 11 -14.17 25.18 -20.89
N ALA A 12 -15.21 24.83 -21.64
CA ALA A 12 -15.06 23.87 -22.72
C ALA A 12 -16.06 24.08 -23.86
N THR A 13 -15.61 23.87 -25.09
CA THR A 13 -16.41 24.03 -26.31
C THR A 13 -16.63 22.69 -26.99
N LEU A 14 -17.89 22.29 -27.16
CA LEU A 14 -18.24 21.05 -27.86
C LEU A 14 -17.87 21.15 -29.36
N ASP A 15 -17.06 20.21 -29.84
CA ASP A 15 -16.70 20.18 -31.27
C ASP A 15 -17.91 19.87 -32.16
N GLU A 16 -18.04 20.62 -33.25
CA GLU A 16 -19.05 20.35 -34.27
C GLU A 16 -18.60 19.17 -35.15
N GLY A 17 -19.43 18.12 -35.23
CA GLY A 17 -19.16 16.98 -36.12
C GLY A 17 -18.36 15.83 -35.50
N LEU A 18 -18.57 15.54 -34.21
CA LEU A 18 -18.03 14.35 -33.56
C LEU A 18 -18.35 13.07 -34.35
N SER A 19 -17.34 12.23 -34.50
CA SER A 19 -17.46 10.96 -35.21
C SER A 19 -18.27 9.94 -34.42
N ARG A 20 -19.17 9.25 -35.13
CA ARG A 20 -20.16 8.32 -34.54
C ARG A 20 -19.53 7.15 -33.79
N TRP A 21 -18.38 6.67 -34.26
CA TRP A 21 -17.78 5.40 -33.84
C TRP A 21 -16.46 5.55 -33.09
N LEU A 22 -15.77 6.69 -33.21
CA LEU A 22 -14.41 6.84 -32.67
C LEU A 22 -14.38 6.70 -31.16
N TRP A 23 -15.45 7.07 -30.45
CA TRP A 23 -15.56 6.91 -29.00
C TRP A 23 -15.37 5.46 -28.53
N LEU A 24 -15.63 4.45 -29.37
CA LEU A 24 -15.35 3.04 -29.06
C LEU A 24 -13.85 2.72 -29.04
N PHE A 25 -13.02 3.54 -29.67
CA PHE A 25 -11.57 3.37 -29.78
C PHE A 25 -10.77 4.42 -28.98
N LYS A 26 -11.41 5.51 -28.52
CA LYS A 26 -10.75 6.56 -27.74
C LYS A 26 -10.11 6.07 -26.44
N TRP A 27 -10.70 5.08 -25.76
CA TRP A 27 -10.08 4.49 -24.56
C TRP A 27 -8.70 3.93 -24.87
N PHE A 28 -8.54 3.26 -26.02
CA PHE A 28 -7.28 2.67 -26.44
C PHE A 28 -6.25 3.75 -26.78
N LEU A 29 -6.68 4.81 -27.48
CA LEU A 29 -5.81 5.95 -27.81
C LEU A 29 -5.39 6.75 -26.57
N ALA A 30 -6.17 6.72 -25.49
CA ALA A 30 -5.87 7.36 -24.22
C ALA A 30 -4.90 6.56 -23.33
N ILE A 31 -4.61 5.28 -23.65
CA ILE A 31 -3.70 4.43 -22.85
C ILE A 31 -2.34 5.09 -22.60
N PRO A 32 -1.64 5.65 -23.62
CA PRO A 32 -0.35 6.29 -23.39
C PRO A 32 -0.44 7.49 -22.44
N HIS A 33 -1.54 8.24 -22.43
CA HIS A 33 -1.77 9.31 -21.45
C HIS A 33 -1.99 8.76 -20.05
N TYR A 34 -2.80 7.71 -19.90
CA TYR A 34 -3.03 7.10 -18.59
C TYR A 34 -1.74 6.55 -17.96
N LEU A 35 -0.85 5.96 -18.78
CA LEU A 35 0.46 5.50 -18.30
C LEU A 35 1.30 6.66 -17.75
N VAL A 36 1.27 7.85 -18.37
CA VAL A 36 2.00 9.00 -17.84
C VAL A 36 1.29 9.60 -16.63
N LEU A 37 -0.03 9.74 -16.68
CA LEU A 37 -0.82 10.31 -15.58
C LEU A 37 -0.74 9.44 -14.31
N VAL A 38 -0.71 8.11 -14.41
CA VAL A 38 -0.57 7.22 -13.25
C VAL A 38 0.77 7.42 -12.52
N LEU A 39 1.80 7.89 -13.23
CA LEU A 39 3.10 8.25 -12.64
C LEU A 39 3.09 9.68 -12.05
N LEU A 40 2.32 10.59 -12.65
CA LEU A 40 2.23 12.00 -12.22
C LEU A 40 1.32 12.20 -10.99
N TRP A 41 0.25 11.42 -10.85
CA TRP A 41 -0.68 11.53 -9.72
C TRP A 41 -0.04 11.26 -8.35
N PRO A 42 0.84 10.27 -8.20
CA PRO A 42 1.61 10.10 -6.96
C PRO A 42 2.53 11.27 -6.66
N VAL A 43 3.21 11.83 -7.68
CA VAL A 43 4.02 13.05 -7.53
C VAL A 43 3.14 14.21 -7.08
N PHE A 44 1.98 14.39 -7.69
CA PHE A 44 0.99 15.40 -7.31
C PHE A 44 0.59 15.26 -5.84
N ALA A 45 0.34 14.03 -5.36
CA ALA A 45 -0.01 13.77 -3.97
C ALA A 45 1.14 14.14 -3.02
N ILE A 46 2.36 13.67 -3.29
CA ILE A 46 3.57 13.99 -2.50
C ILE A 46 3.78 15.50 -2.47
N LEU A 47 3.73 16.17 -3.62
CA LEU A 47 3.92 17.60 -3.71
C LEU A 47 2.79 18.40 -3.03
N SER A 48 1.57 17.88 -2.99
CA SER A 48 0.47 18.48 -2.22
C SER A 48 0.72 18.40 -0.71
N VAL A 49 1.34 17.31 -0.22
CA VAL A 49 1.80 17.21 1.18
C VAL A 49 2.94 18.20 1.45
N VAL A 50 3.91 18.31 0.53
CA VAL A 50 4.97 19.33 0.64
C VAL A 50 4.39 20.75 0.65
N ALA A 51 3.38 21.01 -0.19
CA ALA A 51 2.66 22.29 -0.22
C ALA A 51 1.90 22.54 1.09
N LEU A 52 1.26 21.52 1.68
CA LEU A 52 0.61 21.60 2.99
C LEU A 52 1.59 22.11 4.05
N VAL A 53 2.76 21.48 4.14
CA VAL A 53 3.81 21.86 5.09
C VAL A 53 4.31 23.28 4.79
N ALA A 54 4.57 23.61 3.53
CA ALA A 54 5.01 24.95 3.14
C ALA A 54 3.98 26.04 3.48
N ILE A 55 2.69 25.79 3.26
CA ILE A 55 1.61 26.74 3.58
C ILE A 55 1.45 26.88 5.10
N LEU A 56 1.58 25.80 5.87
CA LEU A 56 1.51 25.84 7.33
C LEU A 56 2.54 26.82 7.92
N PHE A 57 3.78 26.78 7.42
CA PHE A 57 4.86 27.65 7.90
C PHE A 57 4.84 29.06 7.28
N THR A 58 4.57 29.16 5.97
CA THR A 58 4.74 30.42 5.22
C THR A 58 3.45 31.16 4.91
N GLY A 59 2.31 30.46 4.93
CA GLY A 59 1.03 30.96 4.43
C GLY A 59 0.96 31.10 2.91
N ARG A 60 1.94 30.56 2.15
CA ARG A 60 2.03 30.71 0.70
C ARG A 60 2.17 29.37 0.00
N TYR A 61 1.47 29.20 -1.11
CA TYR A 61 1.62 28.03 -1.96
C TYR A 61 2.86 28.19 -2.85
N PRO A 62 3.88 27.31 -2.77
CA PRO A 62 5.07 27.39 -3.63
C PRO A 62 4.72 27.36 -5.12
N ARG A 63 5.07 28.41 -5.87
CA ARG A 63 4.68 28.56 -7.29
C ARG A 63 5.04 27.36 -8.16
N GLY A 64 6.24 26.80 -8.03
CA GLY A 64 6.66 25.64 -8.82
C GLY A 64 5.81 24.39 -8.58
N ILE A 65 5.36 24.18 -7.33
CA ILE A 65 4.45 23.07 -6.99
C ILE A 65 3.05 23.36 -7.53
N PHE A 66 2.59 24.61 -7.39
CA PHE A 66 1.28 25.03 -7.90
C PHE A 66 1.18 24.82 -9.42
N ASP A 67 2.18 25.29 -10.17
CA ASP A 67 2.22 25.18 -11.63
C ASP A 67 2.22 23.71 -12.09
N PHE A 68 2.98 22.85 -11.39
CA PHE A 68 2.98 21.41 -11.66
C PHE A 68 1.61 20.79 -11.37
N ASN A 69 1.05 21.04 -10.17
CA ASN A 69 -0.20 20.43 -9.75
C ASN A 69 -1.37 20.88 -10.63
N VAL A 70 -1.48 22.18 -10.93
CA VAL A 70 -2.48 22.70 -11.89
C VAL A 70 -2.25 22.10 -13.27
N GLY A 71 -1.00 21.91 -13.68
CA GLY A 71 -0.68 21.26 -14.95
C GLY A 71 -1.15 19.81 -15.04
N VAL A 72 -1.03 19.03 -13.96
CA VAL A 72 -1.55 17.66 -13.88
C VAL A 72 -3.08 17.66 -13.97
N LEU A 73 -3.76 18.60 -13.28
CA LEU A 73 -5.21 18.74 -13.38
C LEU A 73 -5.66 19.14 -14.80
N ARG A 74 -4.96 20.09 -15.45
CA ARG A 74 -5.23 20.51 -16.84
C ARG A 74 -5.08 19.34 -17.80
N TRP A 75 -4.02 18.56 -17.65
CA TRP A 75 -3.79 17.41 -18.51
C TRP A 75 -4.83 16.32 -18.27
N THR A 76 -5.13 16.01 -17.01
CA THR A 76 -6.21 15.08 -16.66
C THR A 76 -7.54 15.52 -17.25
N TRP A 77 -7.87 16.82 -17.17
CA TRP A 77 -9.09 17.38 -17.75
C TRP A 77 -9.13 17.23 -19.27
N ARG A 78 -8.05 17.55 -20.00
CA ARG A 78 -8.00 17.36 -21.46
C ARG A 78 -8.20 15.90 -21.88
N VAL A 79 -7.55 14.97 -21.17
CA VAL A 79 -7.69 13.54 -21.45
C VAL A 79 -9.10 13.07 -21.14
N GLY A 80 -9.67 13.47 -20.01
CA GLY A 80 -11.06 13.17 -19.64
C GLY A 80 -12.07 13.76 -20.63
N TYR A 81 -11.85 14.99 -21.09
CA TYR A 81 -12.71 15.67 -22.04
C TYR A 81 -12.74 14.97 -23.41
N TYR A 82 -11.59 14.51 -23.88
CA TYR A 82 -11.47 13.67 -25.08
C TYR A 82 -12.09 12.28 -24.87
N ALA A 83 -11.85 11.65 -23.71
CA ALA A 83 -12.29 10.31 -23.34
C ALA A 83 -13.62 10.34 -22.55
N TYR A 84 -13.77 9.49 -21.53
CA TYR A 84 -15.07 9.17 -20.94
C TYR A 84 -15.58 10.15 -19.87
N SER A 85 -14.86 11.23 -19.59
CA SER A 85 -15.40 12.28 -18.71
C SER A 85 -16.32 13.24 -19.45
N ALA A 86 -16.22 13.36 -20.78
CA ALA A 86 -17.15 14.17 -21.59
C ALA A 86 -17.38 13.70 -23.03
N LEU A 87 -16.43 13.00 -23.68
CA LEU A 87 -16.44 12.70 -25.12
C LEU A 87 -16.73 13.94 -25.99
N GLY A 88 -16.24 15.12 -25.57
CA GLY A 88 -16.60 16.42 -26.15
C GLY A 88 -15.75 16.85 -27.36
N THR A 89 -14.65 16.16 -27.64
CA THR A 89 -13.73 16.47 -28.76
C THR A 89 -13.15 15.23 -29.39
N ASP A 90 -12.91 15.26 -30.70
CA ASP A 90 -12.16 14.23 -31.43
C ASP A 90 -10.68 14.58 -31.59
N HIS A 91 -10.24 15.77 -31.18
CA HIS A 91 -8.85 16.18 -31.21
C HIS A 91 -8.04 15.44 -30.14
N TYR A 92 -6.95 14.79 -30.57
CA TYR A 92 -6.11 14.00 -29.67
C TYR A 92 -5.38 14.89 -28.64
N PRO A 93 -5.41 14.58 -27.33
CA PRO A 93 -4.84 15.45 -26.32
C PRO A 93 -3.31 15.58 -26.42
N PRO A 94 -2.74 16.79 -26.37
CA PRO A 94 -1.30 16.97 -26.35
C PRO A 94 -0.68 16.55 -25.01
N PHE A 95 0.51 15.92 -25.05
CA PHE A 95 1.31 15.54 -23.88
C PHE A 95 1.99 16.78 -23.27
N SER A 96 1.23 17.54 -22.47
CA SER A 96 1.67 18.81 -21.91
C SER A 96 1.03 19.03 -20.55
N LEU A 97 1.76 19.71 -19.65
CA LEU A 97 1.20 20.25 -18.41
C LEU A 97 0.70 21.69 -18.58
N GLN A 98 1.13 22.38 -19.63
CA GLN A 98 0.72 23.75 -19.90
C GLN A 98 -0.71 23.82 -20.41
N ASP A 99 -1.30 25.01 -20.33
CA ASP A 99 -2.52 25.31 -21.06
C ASP A 99 -2.26 25.31 -22.57
N ARG A 100 -3.29 24.97 -23.34
CA ARG A 100 -3.23 24.80 -24.80
C ARG A 100 -4.40 25.56 -25.40
N PRO A 101 -4.20 26.80 -25.87
CA PRO A 101 -5.28 27.65 -26.39
C PRO A 101 -5.99 27.06 -27.61
N ASP A 102 -5.33 26.13 -28.31
CA ASP A 102 -5.81 25.41 -29.47
C ASP A 102 -6.71 24.21 -29.14
N PHE A 103 -6.74 23.78 -27.87
CA PHE A 103 -7.53 22.64 -27.43
C PHE A 103 -8.87 23.09 -26.82
N PRO A 104 -10.01 22.43 -27.10
CA PRO A 104 -11.34 22.92 -26.73
C PRO A 104 -11.70 22.85 -25.24
N ALA A 105 -10.77 22.49 -24.35
CA ALA A 105 -11.03 22.31 -22.92
C ALA A 105 -9.95 22.98 -22.07
N HIS A 106 -10.36 23.95 -21.27
CA HIS A 106 -9.50 24.80 -20.47
C HIS A 106 -9.81 24.66 -18.98
N LEU A 107 -8.75 24.65 -18.19
CA LEU A 107 -8.82 24.71 -16.73
C LEU A 107 -7.85 25.79 -16.25
N GLU A 108 -8.40 26.79 -15.58
CA GLU A 108 -7.63 27.87 -14.98
C GLU A 108 -7.86 27.90 -13.47
N VAL A 109 -6.76 27.99 -12.73
CA VAL A 109 -6.78 28.13 -11.27
C VAL A 109 -5.97 29.37 -10.94
N ALA A 110 -6.61 30.38 -10.36
CA ALA A 110 -5.94 31.59 -9.91
C ALA A 110 -4.94 31.25 -8.79
N HIS A 111 -3.69 31.70 -8.92
CA HIS A 111 -2.69 31.50 -7.87
C HIS A 111 -3.06 32.33 -6.63
N PRO A 112 -3.26 31.71 -5.46
CA PRO A 112 -3.61 32.46 -4.25
C PRO A 112 -2.37 33.17 -3.70
N GLU A 113 -2.49 34.47 -3.40
CA GLU A 113 -1.39 35.23 -2.80
C GLU A 113 -1.07 34.78 -1.38
N HIS A 114 -2.12 34.47 -0.61
CA HIS A 114 -2.05 34.01 0.77
C HIS A 114 -3.14 32.96 1.02
N LEU A 115 -2.80 31.95 1.84
CA LEU A 115 -3.71 30.89 2.27
C LEU A 115 -3.72 30.80 3.80
N SER A 116 -4.84 30.36 4.35
CA SER A 116 -5.05 30.17 5.79
C SER A 116 -4.23 29.00 6.32
N ARG A 117 -3.32 29.30 7.26
CA ARG A 117 -2.36 28.32 7.82
C ARG A 117 -3.03 27.16 8.57
N GLY A 118 -4.03 27.46 9.40
CA GLY A 118 -4.71 26.45 10.22
C GLY A 118 -5.77 25.68 9.45
N LEU A 119 -6.46 26.35 8.52
CA LEU A 119 -7.52 25.74 7.73
C LEU A 119 -6.97 24.65 6.79
N VAL A 120 -5.71 24.76 6.36
CA VAL A 120 -5.02 23.75 5.54
C VAL A 120 -4.91 22.37 6.20
N LEU A 121 -4.93 22.26 7.54
CA LEU A 121 -4.95 20.96 8.22
C LEU A 121 -6.32 20.28 8.20
N VAL A 122 -7.39 21.05 7.99
CA VAL A 122 -8.77 20.59 8.19
C VAL A 122 -9.57 20.59 6.88
N LYS A 123 -9.27 21.49 5.94
CA LYS A 123 -10.10 21.68 4.75
C LYS A 123 -10.18 20.49 3.81
N TRP A 124 -9.04 19.84 3.58
CA TRP A 124 -8.92 18.82 2.54
C TRP A 124 -9.51 17.48 2.93
N TRP A 125 -9.70 17.20 4.23
CA TRP A 125 -10.29 15.93 4.67
C TRP A 125 -11.56 16.10 5.48
N LEU A 126 -11.75 17.19 6.24
CA LEU A 126 -12.96 17.38 7.04
C LEU A 126 -14.01 18.21 6.29
N LEU A 127 -13.64 19.41 5.83
CA LEU A 127 -14.59 20.29 5.12
C LEU A 127 -14.93 19.73 3.73
N ALA A 128 -14.04 18.95 3.13
CA ALA A 128 -14.30 18.32 1.84
C ALA A 128 -15.16 17.05 1.92
N ILE A 129 -15.47 16.50 3.11
CA ILE A 129 -16.29 15.28 3.25
C ILE A 129 -17.63 15.37 2.51
N PRO A 130 -18.44 16.44 2.69
CA PRO A 130 -19.70 16.57 1.97
C PRO A 130 -19.51 16.49 0.46
N HIS A 131 -18.44 17.07 -0.07
CA HIS A 131 -18.11 17.01 -1.49
C HIS A 131 -17.62 15.64 -1.92
N TYR A 132 -16.79 14.97 -1.13
CA TYR A 132 -16.31 13.61 -1.44
C TYR A 132 -17.44 12.60 -1.49
N LEU A 133 -18.46 12.72 -0.63
CA LEU A 133 -19.64 11.88 -0.72
C LEU A 133 -20.37 12.06 -2.04
N VAL A 134 -20.54 13.30 -2.50
CA VAL A 134 -21.24 13.54 -3.77
C VAL A 134 -20.37 13.19 -4.98
N ILE A 135 -19.09 13.54 -4.97
CA ILE A 135 -18.16 13.17 -6.05
C ILE A 135 -17.99 11.66 -6.13
N GLY A 136 -17.93 10.96 -4.99
CA GLY A 136 -17.93 9.51 -4.94
C GLY A 136 -19.11 8.92 -5.73
N LEU A 137 -20.30 9.49 -5.58
CA LEU A 137 -21.48 9.11 -6.38
C LEU A 137 -21.36 9.52 -7.87
N LEU A 138 -20.87 10.73 -8.14
CA LEU A 138 -20.83 11.31 -9.49
C LEU A 138 -19.75 10.71 -10.40
N ALA A 139 -18.58 10.41 -9.86
CA ALA A 139 -17.40 9.96 -10.59
C ALA A 139 -17.07 8.47 -10.37
N GLY A 140 -17.70 7.79 -9.39
CA GLY A 140 -17.38 6.40 -9.07
C GLY A 140 -18.46 5.63 -8.32
N GLY A 141 -19.74 6.04 -8.44
CA GLY A 141 -20.84 5.55 -7.61
C GLY A 141 -21.06 4.03 -7.64
N GLY A 142 -20.62 3.35 -8.71
CA GLY A 142 -20.65 1.90 -8.79
C GLY A 142 -19.73 1.17 -7.79
N TRP A 143 -18.60 1.78 -7.39
CA TRP A 143 -17.70 1.23 -6.37
C TRP A 143 -18.41 1.08 -5.01
N TYR A 144 -19.06 2.16 -4.53
CA TYR A 144 -19.71 2.21 -3.21
C TYR A 144 -20.92 1.27 -3.11
N LEU A 145 -21.71 1.16 -4.18
CA LEU A 145 -22.85 0.23 -4.25
C LEU A 145 -22.39 -1.23 -4.34
N SER A 146 -21.26 -1.51 -5.00
CA SER A 146 -20.70 -2.86 -5.14
C SER A 146 -20.07 -3.39 -3.85
N THR A 147 -19.39 -2.54 -3.07
CA THR A 147 -18.83 -2.91 -1.76
C THR A 147 -19.91 -3.16 -0.70
N ALA A 148 -21.10 -2.57 -0.85
CA ALA A 148 -22.24 -2.83 0.03
C ALA A 148 -23.07 -4.05 -0.40
N ALA A 149 -22.85 -4.58 -1.61
CA ALA A 149 -23.67 -5.63 -2.22
C ALA A 149 -22.92 -6.94 -2.51
N SER A 150 -21.60 -7.01 -2.31
CA SER A 150 -20.83 -8.23 -2.58
C SER A 150 -19.63 -8.43 -1.64
N ASP A 151 -19.52 -9.63 -1.08
CA ASP A 151 -18.39 -10.11 -0.27
C ASP A 151 -17.17 -10.55 -1.11
N GLY A 152 -16.96 -9.96 -2.30
CA GLY A 152 -15.86 -10.40 -3.17
C GLY A 152 -15.51 -9.45 -4.30
N TRP A 153 -14.21 -9.28 -4.54
CA TRP A 153 -13.65 -8.64 -5.73
C TRP A 153 -13.91 -9.51 -6.97
N GLY A 154 -15.04 -9.31 -7.64
CA GLY A 154 -15.38 -9.96 -8.91
C GLY A 154 -15.03 -9.08 -10.13
N PRO A 155 -14.63 -9.65 -11.29
CA PRO A 155 -14.29 -8.91 -12.53
C PRO A 155 -15.46 -8.17 -13.22
N GLY A 156 -16.62 -8.05 -12.57
CA GLY A 156 -17.87 -7.51 -13.13
C GLY A 156 -18.43 -6.30 -12.39
N THR A 157 -17.69 -5.73 -11.43
CA THR A 157 -18.14 -4.53 -10.71
C THR A 157 -18.11 -3.31 -11.64
N TRP A 158 -19.25 -2.65 -11.79
CA TRP A 158 -19.34 -1.41 -12.56
C TRP A 158 -18.64 -0.31 -11.75
N HIS A 159 -17.58 0.29 -12.28
CA HIS A 159 -16.79 1.33 -11.58
C HIS A 159 -17.23 2.76 -11.93
N GLY A 160 -18.30 2.92 -12.74
CA GLY A 160 -18.74 4.22 -13.23
C GLY A 160 -19.64 5.00 -12.26
N GLY A 161 -19.58 6.33 -12.34
CA GLY A 161 -20.51 7.24 -11.66
C GLY A 161 -21.59 7.80 -12.59
N LEU A 162 -22.39 8.75 -12.09
CA LEU A 162 -23.41 9.45 -12.89
C LEU A 162 -22.82 10.09 -14.16
N ILE A 163 -21.60 10.63 -14.09
CA ILE A 163 -20.93 11.23 -15.26
C ILE A 163 -20.74 10.17 -16.35
N ASP A 164 -20.22 9.00 -16.02
CA ASP A 164 -19.98 7.93 -16.99
C ASP A 164 -21.28 7.42 -17.60
N LEU A 165 -22.36 7.34 -16.80
CA LEU A 165 -23.69 6.97 -17.29
C LEU A 165 -24.21 8.00 -18.30
N LEU A 166 -24.12 9.30 -17.98
CA LEU A 166 -24.56 10.37 -18.85
C LEU A 166 -23.75 10.43 -20.14
N VAL A 167 -22.42 10.27 -20.05
CA VAL A 167 -21.53 10.22 -21.20
C VAL A 167 -21.81 8.98 -22.06
N LEU A 168 -22.10 7.82 -21.46
CA LEU A 168 -22.50 6.62 -22.19
C LEU A 168 -23.82 6.84 -22.94
N VAL A 169 -24.82 7.45 -22.30
CA VAL A 169 -26.09 7.82 -22.97
C VAL A 169 -25.83 8.77 -24.12
N ALA A 170 -25.00 9.81 -23.93
CA ALA A 170 -24.63 10.72 -25.00
C ALA A 170 -23.89 10.01 -26.15
N ALA A 171 -23.00 9.06 -25.84
CA ALA A 171 -22.29 8.27 -26.83
C ALA A 171 -23.23 7.38 -27.66
N VAL A 172 -24.22 6.74 -27.02
CA VAL A 172 -25.25 5.94 -27.72
C VAL A 172 -26.13 6.83 -28.59
N VAL A 173 -26.53 8.02 -28.12
CA VAL A 173 -27.29 8.96 -28.93
C VAL A 173 -26.46 9.49 -30.10
N LEU A 174 -25.19 9.83 -29.88
CA LEU A 174 -24.24 10.23 -30.91
C LEU A 174 -24.06 9.12 -31.95
N LEU A 175 -24.00 7.86 -31.52
CA LEU A 175 -23.86 6.70 -32.40
C LEU A 175 -25.05 6.58 -33.37
N VAL A 176 -26.27 6.69 -32.84
CA VAL A 176 -27.52 6.52 -33.63
C VAL A 176 -27.81 7.76 -34.47
N THR A 177 -27.77 8.95 -33.86
CA THR A 177 -28.23 10.19 -34.48
C THR A 177 -27.12 10.95 -35.20
N GLY A 178 -25.86 10.72 -34.84
CA GLY A 178 -24.73 11.52 -35.31
C GLY A 178 -24.61 12.89 -34.65
N THR A 179 -25.38 13.17 -33.61
CA THR A 179 -25.35 14.46 -32.89
C THR A 179 -25.21 14.23 -31.39
N TYR A 180 -24.30 14.97 -30.74
CA TYR A 180 -24.15 14.95 -29.29
C TYR A 180 -25.25 15.82 -28.62
N PRO A 181 -26.04 15.28 -27.67
CA PRO A 181 -27.09 16.05 -27.02
C PRO A 181 -26.54 17.20 -26.15
N ARG A 182 -26.80 18.46 -26.54
CA ARG A 182 -26.31 19.64 -25.80
C ARG A 182 -26.73 19.66 -24.33
N ALA A 183 -27.96 19.27 -24.01
CA ALA A 183 -28.41 19.21 -22.62
C ALA A 183 -27.58 18.23 -21.74
N ILE A 184 -27.14 17.11 -22.32
CA ILE A 184 -26.26 16.17 -21.61
C ILE A 184 -24.85 16.76 -21.49
N PHE A 185 -24.35 17.41 -22.55
CA PHE A 185 -23.07 18.12 -22.52
C PHE A 185 -23.03 19.17 -21.40
N ASP A 186 -24.04 20.05 -21.34
CA ASP A 186 -24.13 21.13 -20.37
C ASP A 186 -24.13 20.60 -18.93
N LEU A 187 -24.82 19.48 -18.70
CA LEU A 187 -24.87 18.79 -17.41
C LEU A 187 -23.54 18.13 -17.05
N VAL A 188 -22.97 17.33 -17.97
CA VAL A 188 -21.69 16.64 -17.78
C VAL A 188 -20.57 17.65 -17.51
N LEU A 189 -20.57 18.78 -18.21
CA LEU A 189 -19.58 19.83 -17.99
C LEU A 189 -19.76 20.51 -16.63
N GLY A 190 -21.00 20.78 -16.21
CA GLY A 190 -21.26 21.31 -14.87
C GLY A 190 -20.83 20.37 -13.75
N LEU A 191 -21.02 19.05 -13.93
CA LEU A 191 -20.55 18.03 -13.00
C LEU A 191 -19.02 17.96 -12.94
N ASN A 192 -18.34 17.93 -14.09
CA ASN A 192 -16.87 17.92 -14.14
C ASN A 192 -16.25 19.21 -13.59
N ARG A 193 -16.86 20.36 -13.88
CA ARG A 193 -16.48 21.66 -13.30
C ARG A 193 -16.54 21.60 -11.78
N TRP A 194 -17.60 21.00 -11.23
CA TRP A 194 -17.69 20.80 -9.78
C TRP A 194 -16.59 19.88 -9.24
N VAL A 195 -16.35 18.73 -9.88
CA VAL A 195 -15.26 17.80 -9.50
C VAL A 195 -13.90 18.50 -9.49
N LEU A 196 -13.59 19.29 -10.53
CA LEU A 196 -12.32 20.02 -10.64
C LEU A 196 -12.17 21.12 -9.59
N ARG A 197 -13.25 21.83 -9.25
CA ARG A 197 -13.24 22.82 -8.16
C ARG A 197 -12.94 22.18 -6.80
N VAL A 198 -13.53 21.00 -6.55
CA VAL A 198 -13.24 20.24 -5.32
C VAL A 198 -11.82 19.69 -5.33
N ALA A 199 -11.33 19.17 -6.46
CA ALA A 199 -9.95 18.71 -6.58
C ALA A 199 -8.95 19.83 -6.28
N ALA A 200 -9.18 21.03 -6.81
CA ALA A 200 -8.35 22.20 -6.52
C ALA A 200 -8.42 22.62 -5.03
N TYR A 201 -9.60 22.59 -4.42
CA TYR A 201 -9.77 22.88 -2.98
C TYR A 201 -9.06 21.85 -2.10
N ALA A 202 -9.23 20.56 -2.40
CA ALA A 202 -8.57 19.44 -1.71
C ALA A 202 -7.05 19.49 -1.86
N ALA A 203 -6.55 19.86 -3.03
CA ALA A 203 -5.12 20.09 -3.30
C ALA A 203 -4.59 21.43 -2.75
N LEU A 204 -5.38 22.10 -1.91
CA LEU A 204 -5.05 23.33 -1.18
C LEU A 204 -4.81 24.56 -2.07
N MET A 205 -5.26 24.55 -3.32
CA MET A 205 -5.03 25.62 -4.31
C MET A 205 -5.94 26.84 -4.10
N THR A 206 -7.03 26.68 -3.34
CA THR A 206 -7.94 27.77 -2.99
C THR A 206 -8.47 27.59 -1.56
N ASP A 207 -8.76 28.69 -0.87
CA ASP A 207 -9.50 28.71 0.40
C ASP A 207 -11.01 28.89 0.18
N ASP A 208 -11.44 29.27 -1.03
CA ASP A 208 -12.85 29.45 -1.36
C ASP A 208 -13.54 28.10 -1.48
N TYR A 209 -14.47 27.85 -0.55
CA TYR A 209 -15.21 26.60 -0.47
C TYR A 209 -16.01 26.35 -1.77
N PRO A 210 -15.91 25.15 -2.40
CA PRO A 210 -16.59 24.88 -3.67
C PRO A 210 -18.11 25.00 -3.52
N PRO A 211 -18.78 25.84 -4.33
CA PRO A 211 -20.21 26.07 -4.19
C PRO A 211 -21.01 24.83 -4.58
N PHE A 212 -22.06 24.50 -3.81
CA PHE A 212 -23.02 23.43 -4.14
C PHE A 212 -23.99 23.88 -5.23
N ARG A 213 -23.46 24.19 -6.41
CA ARG A 213 -24.24 24.55 -7.59
C ARG A 213 -23.67 23.87 -8.81
N LEU A 214 -24.56 23.44 -9.70
CA LEU A 214 -24.20 22.94 -11.02
C LEU A 214 -24.24 24.12 -11.98
N ASP A 215 -23.08 24.68 -12.27
CA ASP A 215 -22.95 25.69 -13.32
C ASP A 215 -22.99 24.93 -14.65
N LEU A 216 -24.11 25.00 -15.36
CA LEU A 216 -24.32 24.28 -16.62
C LEU A 216 -23.71 25.04 -17.80
N GLY A 217 -23.35 24.30 -18.84
CA GLY A 217 -22.91 24.88 -20.11
C GLY A 217 -21.39 25.06 -20.25
N GLY A 218 -20.99 25.34 -21.49
CA GLY A 218 -19.61 25.46 -21.98
C GLY A 218 -18.74 26.40 -21.14
N ASP A 219 -19.22 27.63 -20.96
CA ASP A 219 -18.46 28.69 -20.33
C ASP A 219 -18.69 28.72 -18.80
N ASP A 220 -17.62 28.90 -18.03
CA ASP A 220 -17.70 29.12 -16.60
C ASP A 220 -18.31 30.50 -16.34
N PRO A 221 -19.29 30.62 -15.43
CA PRO A 221 -19.86 31.93 -15.08
C PRO A 221 -18.80 32.94 -14.63
N GLY A 222 -17.72 32.49 -13.98
CA GLY A 222 -16.59 33.33 -13.61
C GLY A 222 -15.80 33.86 -14.81
N SER A 223 -15.69 33.08 -15.89
CA SER A 223 -15.05 33.53 -17.14
C SER A 223 -15.90 34.58 -17.86
N VAL A 224 -17.23 34.40 -17.89
CA VAL A 224 -18.17 35.36 -18.47
C VAL A 224 -18.14 36.70 -17.71
N LEU A 225 -18.16 36.66 -16.37
CA LEU A 225 -18.10 37.88 -15.54
C LEU A 225 -16.81 38.70 -15.76
N LEU A 226 -15.70 38.03 -16.06
CA LEU A 226 -14.44 38.72 -16.38
C LEU A 226 -14.46 39.32 -17.79
N ALA A 227 -15.14 38.69 -18.74
CA ALA A 227 -15.32 39.21 -20.09
C ALA A 227 -16.30 40.42 -20.15
N GLU A 228 -17.31 40.46 -19.28
CA GLU A 228 -18.34 41.50 -19.23
C GLU A 228 -17.97 42.74 -18.37
N GLY A 229 -16.81 42.75 -17.73
CA GLY A 229 -16.32 43.91 -16.96
C GLY A 229 -16.12 45.17 -17.82
N PRO A 230 -15.98 46.37 -17.22
CA PRO A 230 -15.83 47.61 -17.99
C PRO A 230 -14.67 47.53 -18.98
N VAL A 231 -14.96 47.68 -20.28
CA VAL A 231 -13.96 47.72 -21.35
C VAL A 231 -13.01 48.88 -21.08
N ALA A 232 -11.83 48.59 -20.53
CA ALA A 232 -10.72 49.51 -20.51
C ALA A 232 -10.31 49.84 -21.96
N PRO A 233 -9.82 51.06 -22.25
CA PRO A 233 -9.43 51.44 -23.61
C PRO A 233 -8.35 50.49 -24.13
N ALA A 234 -8.32 50.33 -25.46
CA ALA A 234 -7.54 49.37 -26.25
C ALA A 234 -6.25 48.86 -25.56
N PRO A 235 -6.01 47.54 -25.52
CA PRO A 235 -4.85 46.99 -24.84
C PRO A 235 -3.58 47.59 -25.43
N ALA A 236 -2.69 48.07 -24.56
CA ALA A 236 -1.29 48.26 -24.91
C ALA A 236 -0.77 46.97 -25.59
N PRO A 237 0.17 47.06 -26.55
CA PRO A 237 0.69 45.89 -27.26
C PRO A 237 1.00 44.78 -26.24
N PRO A 238 0.62 43.53 -26.53
CA PRO A 238 0.70 42.45 -25.56
C PRO A 238 2.09 42.47 -24.96
N SER A 239 2.16 42.67 -23.65
CA SER A 239 3.40 42.41 -22.92
C SER A 239 3.82 40.99 -23.31
N PRO A 240 5.10 40.76 -23.69
CA PRO A 240 5.53 39.42 -24.07
C PRO A 240 5.06 38.46 -22.98
N PRO A 241 4.45 37.30 -23.34
CA PRO A 241 3.90 36.38 -22.36
C PRO A 241 4.94 36.19 -21.27
N ALA A 242 4.57 36.49 -20.02
CA ALA A 242 5.45 36.27 -18.89
C ALA A 242 5.96 34.85 -19.04
N SER A 243 7.26 34.69 -19.33
CA SER A 243 7.85 33.43 -19.79
C SER A 243 7.39 32.33 -18.85
N THR A 244 6.38 31.57 -19.26
CA THR A 244 5.89 30.43 -18.50
C THR A 244 7.06 29.47 -18.55
N ARG A 245 7.72 29.30 -17.40
CA ARG A 245 8.98 28.58 -17.31
C ARG A 245 8.73 27.17 -17.81
N GLU A 246 9.15 26.89 -19.05
CA GLU A 246 8.85 25.63 -19.72
C GLU A 246 9.52 24.50 -18.94
N TRP A 247 8.72 23.53 -18.51
CA TRP A 247 9.23 22.29 -17.96
C TRP A 247 9.73 21.46 -19.13
N GLY A 248 11.01 21.60 -19.46
CA GLY A 248 11.65 20.75 -20.47
C GLY A 248 11.48 19.27 -20.13
N ALA A 249 11.40 18.41 -21.15
CA ALA A 249 11.17 16.97 -21.01
C ALA A 249 12.09 16.30 -19.96
N GLY A 250 13.34 16.77 -19.82
CA GLY A 250 14.28 16.29 -18.82
C GLY A 250 13.87 16.57 -17.37
N ARG A 251 13.26 17.73 -17.08
CA ARG A 251 12.73 18.04 -15.73
C ARG A 251 11.50 17.19 -15.42
N LEU A 252 10.62 17.00 -16.40
CA LEU A 252 9.47 16.12 -16.25
C LEU A 252 9.90 14.70 -15.92
N LEU A 253 10.87 14.17 -16.68
CA LEU A 253 11.40 12.82 -16.46
C LEU A 253 12.11 12.70 -15.11
N ALA A 254 12.89 13.71 -14.70
CA ALA A 254 13.52 13.73 -13.37
C ALA A 254 12.50 13.71 -12.22
N VAL A 255 11.39 14.43 -12.36
CA VAL A 255 10.31 14.43 -11.35
C VAL A 255 9.55 13.10 -11.32
N ILE A 256 9.30 12.48 -12.47
CA ILE A 256 8.69 11.14 -12.53
C ILE A 256 9.60 10.13 -11.82
N VAL A 257 10.89 10.11 -12.15
CA VAL A 257 11.88 9.21 -11.53
C VAL A 257 11.96 9.45 -10.03
N ALA A 258 12.04 10.71 -9.60
CA ALA A 258 12.05 11.05 -8.18
C ALA A 258 10.76 10.59 -7.47
N GLY A 259 9.60 10.76 -8.10
CA GLY A 259 8.31 10.27 -7.61
C GLY A 259 8.29 8.77 -7.39
N MET A 260 8.75 8.00 -8.39
CA MET A 260 8.84 6.54 -8.29
C MET A 260 9.78 6.12 -7.15
N MET A 261 10.95 6.75 -7.02
CA MET A 261 11.88 6.48 -5.93
C MET A 261 11.24 6.75 -4.56
N LEU A 262 10.54 7.89 -4.40
CA LEU A 262 9.89 8.25 -3.15
C LEU A 262 8.72 7.31 -2.80
N LEU A 263 7.97 6.82 -3.78
CA LEU A 263 6.91 5.82 -3.56
C LEU A 263 7.47 4.47 -3.14
N THR A 264 8.49 3.98 -3.84
CA THR A 264 9.16 2.74 -3.46
C THR A 264 9.79 2.88 -2.07
N ALA A 265 10.38 4.03 -1.76
CA ALA A 265 10.93 4.30 -0.43
C ALA A 265 9.85 4.24 0.66
N ALA A 266 8.69 4.86 0.43
CA ALA A 266 7.56 4.79 1.35
C ALA A 266 7.06 3.36 1.55
N GLY A 267 6.94 2.57 0.48
CA GLY A 267 6.55 1.16 0.57
C GLY A 267 7.52 0.34 1.41
N LEU A 268 8.83 0.46 1.15
CA LEU A 268 9.87 -0.24 1.91
C LEU A 268 9.87 0.15 3.40
N LEU A 269 9.70 1.43 3.71
CA LEU A 269 9.66 1.93 5.10
C LEU A 269 8.43 1.41 5.86
N VAL A 270 7.25 1.45 5.23
CA VAL A 270 6.00 0.95 5.84
C VAL A 270 6.09 -0.55 6.04
N SER A 271 6.51 -1.32 5.03
CA SER A 271 6.69 -2.76 5.14
C SER A 271 7.72 -3.13 6.21
N GLY A 272 8.88 -2.47 6.24
CA GLY A 272 9.91 -2.71 7.26
C GLY A 272 9.41 -2.42 8.68
N LEU A 273 8.65 -1.33 8.86
CA LEU A 273 8.09 -0.98 10.17
C LEU A 273 7.00 -1.98 10.61
N LEU A 274 6.06 -2.32 9.73
CA LEU A 274 5.01 -3.30 10.03
C LEU A 274 5.59 -4.66 10.36
N PHE A 275 6.56 -5.11 9.57
CA PHE A 275 7.27 -6.36 9.82
C PHE A 275 7.95 -6.35 11.19
N ARG A 276 8.63 -5.25 11.56
CA ARG A 276 9.30 -5.13 12.87
C ARG A 276 8.32 -5.19 14.04
N VAL A 277 7.16 -4.53 13.90
CA VAL A 277 6.10 -4.56 14.94
C VAL A 277 5.52 -5.96 15.08
N ALA A 278 5.18 -6.61 13.96
CA ALA A 278 4.66 -7.97 13.97
C ALA A 278 5.66 -8.96 14.57
N ASP A 279 6.92 -8.92 14.13
CA ASP A 279 8.01 -9.74 14.69
C ASP A 279 8.21 -9.47 16.20
N SER A 280 8.20 -8.22 16.65
CA SER A 280 8.33 -7.92 18.09
C SER A 280 7.16 -8.42 18.93
N ALA A 281 5.96 -8.46 18.36
CA ALA A 281 4.76 -8.90 19.05
C ALA A 281 4.66 -10.43 19.13
N ALA A 282 5.32 -11.13 18.19
CA ALA A 282 5.37 -12.58 18.16
C ALA A 282 6.48 -13.17 19.05
N ARG A 283 7.48 -12.37 19.45
CA ARG A 283 8.58 -12.82 20.31
C ARG A 283 8.23 -12.72 21.79
N ASP A 284 8.73 -13.66 22.57
CA ASP A 284 8.67 -13.64 24.03
C ASP A 284 9.61 -12.58 24.65
N ALA A 285 9.62 -12.49 25.99
CA ALA A 285 10.45 -11.53 26.72
C ALA A 285 11.95 -11.74 26.51
N ASP A 286 12.37 -12.96 26.15
CA ASP A 286 13.75 -13.36 25.92
C ASP A 286 14.14 -13.29 24.43
N GLY A 287 13.21 -12.92 23.55
CA GLY A 287 13.43 -12.71 22.12
C GLY A 287 13.24 -13.95 21.24
N TYR A 288 12.67 -15.03 21.78
CA TYR A 288 12.36 -16.26 21.06
C TYR A 288 10.98 -16.17 20.40
N LEU A 289 10.87 -16.71 19.19
CA LEU A 289 9.57 -17.05 18.62
C LEU A 289 9.19 -18.43 19.16
N THR A 290 8.15 -18.49 19.98
CA THR A 290 7.70 -19.72 20.63
C THR A 290 6.44 -20.28 19.99
N THR A 291 6.33 -21.60 20.00
CA THR A 291 5.09 -22.30 19.66
C THR A 291 4.09 -22.18 20.80
N SER A 292 2.83 -22.47 20.54
CA SER A 292 1.89 -22.76 21.63
C SER A 292 2.37 -23.98 22.42
N ALA A 293 2.04 -24.02 23.71
CA ALA A 293 2.31 -25.17 24.55
C ALA A 293 1.53 -26.40 24.04
N MET A 294 2.24 -27.48 23.76
CA MET A 294 1.69 -28.71 23.21
C MET A 294 1.55 -29.76 24.31
N HIS A 295 0.37 -30.34 24.45
CA HIS A 295 0.12 -31.42 25.40
C HIS A 295 0.48 -32.76 24.77
N LEU A 296 1.57 -33.38 25.24
CA LEU A 296 2.09 -34.63 24.72
C LEU A 296 1.95 -35.77 25.74
N GLN A 297 1.50 -36.92 25.27
CA GLN A 297 1.22 -38.10 26.11
C GLN A 297 1.76 -39.38 25.48
N SER A 298 2.37 -40.24 26.31
CA SER A 298 2.77 -41.58 25.90
C SER A 298 2.41 -42.62 26.97
N PRO A 299 1.85 -43.78 26.56
CA PRO A 299 1.73 -44.94 27.45
C PRO A 299 3.09 -45.62 27.73
N GLY A 300 4.16 -45.25 27.02
CA GLY A 300 5.51 -45.77 27.18
C GLY A 300 6.34 -45.01 28.23
N TYR A 301 7.67 -45.12 28.09
CA TYR A 301 8.66 -44.48 28.97
C TYR A 301 9.25 -43.19 28.39
N ALA A 302 9.10 -42.96 27.09
CA ALA A 302 9.63 -41.76 26.42
C ALA A 302 8.72 -41.25 25.31
N LEU A 303 8.70 -39.93 25.15
CA LEU A 303 8.23 -39.21 23.99
C LEU A 303 9.45 -38.74 23.19
N THR A 304 9.49 -39.02 21.90
CA THR A 304 10.59 -38.59 21.02
C THR A 304 10.05 -37.76 19.85
N SER A 305 10.80 -36.75 19.43
CA SER A 305 10.54 -36.10 18.15
C SER A 305 10.89 -37.02 16.98
N GLU A 306 10.35 -36.73 15.80
CA GLU A 306 10.97 -37.20 14.55
C GLU A 306 12.43 -36.75 14.46
N GLU A 307 13.20 -37.48 13.65
CA GLU A 307 14.58 -37.16 13.32
C GLU A 307 14.65 -35.80 12.63
N LEU A 308 15.31 -34.83 13.28
CA LEU A 308 15.53 -33.51 12.72
C LEU A 308 16.88 -33.50 12.01
N SER A 309 16.86 -33.70 10.69
CA SER A 309 18.09 -33.61 9.86
C SER A 309 18.41 -32.17 9.49
N ILE A 310 19.58 -31.69 9.92
CA ILE A 310 20.09 -30.36 9.59
C ILE A 310 21.27 -30.51 8.62
N GLN A 311 20.95 -30.55 7.32
CA GLN A 311 21.95 -30.63 6.22
C GLN A 311 22.18 -29.29 5.52
N GLY A 312 23.43 -29.04 5.14
CA GLY A 312 23.90 -27.74 4.63
C GLY A 312 23.59 -27.39 3.17
N GLU A 313 23.07 -28.29 2.34
CA GLU A 313 22.80 -28.01 0.93
C GLU A 313 21.61 -28.84 0.39
N GLY A 314 20.53 -28.19 -0.07
CA GLY A 314 19.47 -28.89 -0.82
C GLY A 314 18.06 -28.30 -0.82
N THR A 315 17.83 -27.28 -1.66
CA THR A 315 16.60 -26.93 -2.41
C THR A 315 15.23 -27.45 -1.93
N GLY A 316 14.43 -26.54 -1.37
CA GLY A 316 12.96 -26.64 -1.31
C GLY A 316 12.36 -25.41 -0.61
N VAL A 317 12.80 -25.20 0.64
CA VAL A 317 12.85 -23.93 1.36
C VAL A 317 14.07 -24.06 2.26
N GLU A 318 15.23 -23.62 1.78
CA GLU A 318 16.47 -23.67 2.55
C GLU A 318 16.35 -22.68 3.71
N LEU A 319 16.23 -23.17 4.95
CA LEU A 319 16.53 -22.34 6.11
C LEU A 319 18.03 -22.50 6.39
N PRO A 320 18.95 -21.67 5.83
CA PRO A 320 20.36 -21.79 6.18
C PRO A 320 20.52 -21.75 7.71
N GLN A 321 21.53 -22.43 8.26
CA GLN A 321 21.90 -22.37 9.70
C GLN A 321 22.07 -20.93 10.23
N ARG A 322 22.12 -19.93 9.34
CA ARG A 322 22.09 -18.49 9.66
C ARG A 322 20.70 -17.94 10.01
N LEU A 323 19.62 -18.67 9.78
CA LEU A 323 18.25 -18.19 10.02
C LEU A 323 17.79 -18.47 11.44
N LEU A 324 18.07 -19.65 11.98
CA LEU A 324 17.79 -20.03 13.37
C LEU A 324 19.06 -19.83 14.20
N GLY A 325 18.95 -19.10 15.30
CA GLY A 325 20.02 -19.00 16.30
C GLY A 325 19.85 -20.09 17.34
N THR A 326 19.83 -19.70 18.60
CA THR A 326 19.56 -20.59 19.73
C THR A 326 18.12 -21.10 19.71
N VAL A 327 17.94 -22.40 19.93
CA VAL A 327 16.65 -23.06 20.20
C VAL A 327 16.51 -23.26 21.70
N LYS A 328 15.30 -23.03 22.20
CA LYS A 328 14.87 -23.18 23.58
C LYS A 328 13.74 -24.22 23.60
N VAL A 329 13.83 -25.20 24.48
CA VAL A 329 12.72 -26.12 24.74
C VAL A 329 12.38 -26.04 26.21
N GLU A 330 11.10 -25.84 26.50
CA GLU A 330 10.54 -25.81 27.84
C GLU A 330 9.58 -26.99 27.99
N ALA A 331 9.73 -27.76 29.06
CA ALA A 331 8.90 -28.93 29.33
C ALA A 331 8.42 -28.94 30.78
N ILE A 332 7.16 -29.33 31.01
CA ILE A 332 6.56 -29.49 32.34
C ILE A 332 5.92 -30.89 32.41
N GLY A 333 6.27 -31.67 33.43
CA GLY A 333 5.62 -32.94 33.71
C GLY A 333 4.30 -32.77 34.45
N LEU A 334 3.23 -33.42 33.97
CA LEU A 334 1.88 -33.34 34.55
C LEU A 334 1.56 -34.51 35.49
N THR A 335 2.41 -35.55 35.53
CA THR A 335 2.23 -36.76 36.36
C THR A 335 2.78 -36.64 37.79
N GLY A 336 3.55 -35.59 38.09
CA GLY A 336 4.21 -35.40 39.39
C GLY A 336 5.49 -36.24 39.61
N ASN A 337 6.00 -36.90 38.57
CA ASN A 337 7.21 -37.74 38.63
C ASN A 337 8.50 -36.99 38.19
N GLY A 338 8.45 -35.65 38.16
CA GLY A 338 9.48 -34.82 37.53
C GLY A 338 9.56 -35.03 36.01
N VAL A 339 10.10 -34.05 35.28
CA VAL A 339 10.32 -34.17 33.84
C VAL A 339 11.80 -34.16 33.52
N PHE A 340 12.20 -34.97 32.56
CA PHE A 340 13.49 -34.92 31.89
C PHE A 340 13.24 -34.48 30.45
N VAL A 341 14.01 -33.48 30.00
CA VAL A 341 14.08 -33.08 28.61
C VAL A 341 15.54 -33.10 28.16
N GLY A 342 15.83 -33.75 27.05
CA GLY A 342 17.18 -33.90 26.53
C GLY A 342 17.20 -33.88 25.01
N ILE A 343 18.28 -33.34 24.45
CA ILE A 343 18.58 -33.41 23.02
C ILE A 343 19.95 -34.06 22.80
N GLY A 344 19.99 -35.02 21.88
CA GLY A 344 21.20 -35.75 21.52
C GLY A 344 21.22 -36.06 20.03
N HIS A 345 22.36 -36.59 19.56
CA HIS A 345 22.44 -37.14 18.21
C HIS A 345 21.49 -38.33 18.07
N SER A 346 20.82 -38.43 16.92
CA SER A 346 19.78 -39.44 16.69
C SER A 346 20.30 -40.87 16.87
N ASP A 347 21.54 -41.15 16.47
CA ASP A 347 22.18 -42.46 16.67
C ASP A 347 22.33 -42.83 18.15
N ASP A 348 22.84 -41.91 18.98
CA ASP A 348 23.04 -42.16 20.42
C ASP A 348 21.70 -42.32 21.16
N VAL A 349 20.70 -41.53 20.77
CA VAL A 349 19.34 -41.62 21.31
C VAL A 349 18.68 -42.94 20.92
N ALA A 350 18.83 -43.37 19.66
CA ALA A 350 18.29 -44.65 19.19
C ALA A 350 18.93 -45.83 19.93
N ASP A 351 20.24 -45.80 20.17
CA ASP A 351 20.95 -46.83 20.94
C ASP A 351 20.47 -46.89 22.40
N TYR A 352 20.21 -45.74 23.03
CA TYR A 352 19.69 -45.67 24.40
C TYR A 352 18.24 -46.20 24.51
N LEU A 353 17.41 -45.92 23.51
CA LEU A 353 16.00 -46.32 23.46
C LEU A 353 15.76 -47.69 22.81
N ASP A 354 16.81 -48.42 22.44
CA ASP A 354 16.70 -49.76 21.84
C ASP A 354 15.92 -50.73 22.75
N GLY A 355 14.76 -51.18 22.26
CA GLY A 355 13.85 -52.06 22.97
C GLY A 355 13.06 -51.41 24.12
N VAL A 356 13.05 -50.08 24.22
CA VAL A 356 12.24 -49.31 25.19
C VAL A 356 10.86 -49.00 24.58
N ALA A 357 9.80 -49.02 25.39
CA ALA A 357 8.49 -48.56 24.92
C ALA A 357 8.47 -47.04 24.74
N THR A 358 8.27 -46.56 23.51
CA THR A 358 8.38 -45.14 23.13
C THR A 358 7.25 -44.69 22.20
N SER A 359 6.90 -43.40 22.26
CA SER A 359 6.00 -42.76 21.31
C SER A 359 6.76 -41.71 20.51
N VAL A 360 6.84 -41.89 19.19
CA VAL A 360 7.38 -40.87 18.27
C VAL A 360 6.26 -39.91 17.89
N VAL A 361 6.48 -38.61 18.06
CA VAL A 361 5.54 -37.57 17.63
C VAL A 361 5.78 -37.29 16.14
N VAL A 362 4.87 -37.76 15.28
CA VAL A 362 5.00 -37.66 13.81
C VAL A 362 4.44 -36.33 13.32
N ASP A 363 3.26 -35.94 13.78
CA ASP A 363 2.68 -34.63 13.50
C ASP A 363 2.30 -33.96 14.82
N PRO A 364 3.06 -32.95 15.29
CA PRO A 364 2.79 -32.28 16.54
C PRO A 364 1.50 -31.42 16.52
N ALA A 365 1.03 -31.01 15.34
CA ALA A 365 -0.21 -30.25 15.18
C ALA A 365 -1.41 -31.13 14.78
N GLY A 366 -1.13 -32.25 14.10
CA GLY A 366 -2.13 -33.13 13.50
C GLY A 366 -2.73 -32.54 12.22
N GLU A 367 -3.30 -33.41 11.36
CA GLU A 367 -3.79 -33.07 10.02
C GLU A 367 -4.85 -31.94 10.02
N ASP A 368 -5.64 -31.84 11.10
CA ASP A 368 -6.68 -30.82 11.33
C ASP A 368 -6.30 -29.76 12.39
N GLY A 369 -5.11 -29.85 13.01
CA GLY A 369 -4.64 -28.89 14.03
C GLY A 369 -5.16 -29.10 15.47
N ASP A 370 -5.91 -30.18 15.73
CA ASP A 370 -6.62 -30.40 17.00
C ASP A 370 -5.92 -31.38 17.97
N SER A 371 -5.09 -32.31 17.49
CA SER A 371 -4.41 -33.28 18.34
C SER A 371 -3.14 -33.87 17.71
N PRO A 372 -2.04 -34.02 18.47
CA PRO A 372 -0.80 -34.62 17.99
C PRO A 372 -0.98 -36.09 17.58
N GLU A 373 -0.30 -36.49 16.50
CA GLU A 373 -0.25 -37.86 15.99
C GLU A 373 1.02 -38.58 16.47
N TYR A 374 0.86 -39.83 16.89
CA TYR A 374 1.92 -40.64 17.49
C TYR A 374 2.09 -41.99 16.80
N GLU A 375 3.34 -42.41 16.61
CA GLU A 375 3.70 -43.79 16.33
C GLU A 375 4.25 -44.45 17.60
N PHE A 376 3.52 -45.42 18.13
CA PHE A 376 3.92 -46.12 19.36
C PHE A 376 4.66 -47.42 19.05
N THR A 377 5.85 -47.57 19.64
CA THR A 377 6.63 -48.81 19.63
C THR A 377 6.57 -49.46 21.00
N ASP A 378 6.14 -50.73 21.04
CA ASP A 378 6.09 -51.51 22.28
C ASP A 378 7.49 -51.98 22.71
N GLY A 379 7.70 -52.12 24.02
CA GLY A 379 9.02 -52.40 24.58
C GLY A 379 9.09 -52.50 26.10
N GLY A 380 10.31 -52.60 26.63
CA GLY A 380 10.61 -52.68 28.06
C GLY A 380 10.94 -51.33 28.69
N SER A 381 11.41 -51.37 29.94
CA SER A 381 11.94 -50.20 30.64
C SER A 381 13.35 -49.83 30.15
N PRO A 382 13.75 -48.54 30.21
CA PRO A 382 15.12 -48.11 29.97
C PRO A 382 16.14 -48.86 30.85
N ARG A 383 17.37 -49.03 30.35
CA ARG A 383 18.46 -49.72 31.08
C ARG A 383 19.10 -48.85 32.17
N ALA A 384 19.01 -47.53 32.03
CA ALA A 384 19.51 -46.52 32.96
C ALA A 384 18.56 -45.33 32.98
N ALA A 385 18.67 -44.46 33.99
CA ALA A 385 17.93 -43.22 34.04
C ALA A 385 18.50 -42.21 33.03
N PRO A 386 17.66 -41.37 32.39
CA PRO A 386 18.12 -40.50 31.31
C PRO A 386 19.16 -39.47 31.77
N TYR A 387 19.18 -39.07 33.06
CA TYR A 387 20.15 -38.12 33.60
C TYR A 387 21.54 -38.72 33.87
N ASP A 388 21.67 -40.05 33.92
CA ASP A 388 22.96 -40.73 34.11
C ASP A 388 23.77 -40.83 32.82
N GLU A 389 23.12 -40.59 31.68
CA GLU A 389 23.71 -40.69 30.36
C GLU A 389 24.48 -39.41 29.97
N THR A 390 25.65 -39.57 29.37
CA THR A 390 26.56 -38.44 29.06
C THR A 390 26.53 -38.00 27.60
N PHE A 391 25.75 -38.67 26.74
CA PHE A 391 25.68 -38.34 25.31
C PHE A 391 24.75 -37.15 25.00
N TRP A 392 23.93 -36.72 25.97
CA TRP A 392 23.08 -35.55 25.81
C TRP A 392 23.90 -34.28 25.59
N VAL A 393 23.59 -33.56 24.52
CA VAL A 393 24.23 -32.27 24.22
C VAL A 393 23.68 -31.17 25.11
N ALA A 394 22.38 -31.21 25.38
CA ALA A 394 21.75 -30.41 26.43
C ALA A 394 20.63 -31.24 27.09
N SER A 395 20.58 -31.21 28.41
CA SER A 395 19.52 -31.86 29.18
C SER A 395 19.21 -31.11 30.48
N ALA A 396 17.99 -31.26 30.96
CA ALA A 396 17.54 -30.75 32.24
C ALA A 396 16.56 -31.73 32.87
N THR A 397 16.61 -31.84 34.20
CA THR A 397 15.67 -32.68 34.95
C THR A 397 15.30 -32.05 36.28
N GLY A 398 14.05 -32.21 36.67
CA GLY A 398 13.57 -31.77 37.97
C GLY A 398 12.04 -31.69 38.06
N ASP A 399 11.59 -31.20 39.21
CA ASP A 399 10.18 -30.90 39.46
C ASP A 399 9.82 -29.53 38.85
N GLY A 400 8.64 -29.43 38.24
CA GLY A 400 8.17 -28.20 37.58
C GLY A 400 8.75 -28.00 36.17
N GLN A 401 8.76 -26.75 35.71
CA GLN A 401 9.22 -26.42 34.35
C GLN A 401 10.74 -26.54 34.23
N GLN A 402 11.19 -27.31 33.25
CA GLN A 402 12.58 -27.47 32.87
C GLN A 402 12.82 -26.82 31.52
N THR A 403 13.94 -26.11 31.39
CA THR A 403 14.30 -25.40 30.17
C THR A 403 15.69 -25.84 29.73
N ILE A 404 15.80 -26.21 28.45
CA ILE A 404 17.09 -26.43 27.79
C ILE A 404 17.25 -25.40 26.67
N THR A 405 18.50 -24.98 26.44
CA THR A 405 18.86 -24.13 25.30
C THR A 405 20.05 -24.75 24.60
N TRP A 406 20.01 -24.79 23.26
CA TRP A 406 21.13 -25.27 22.47
C TRP A 406 21.21 -24.51 21.14
N GLU A 407 22.40 -24.54 20.54
CA GLU A 407 22.63 -24.02 19.19
C GLU A 407 22.73 -25.24 18.25
N PRO A 408 21.80 -25.40 17.29
CA PRO A 408 21.79 -26.57 16.41
C PRO A 408 23.05 -26.63 15.54
N GLY A 409 23.81 -27.72 15.64
CA GLY A 409 24.90 -28.03 14.73
C GLY A 409 24.44 -28.84 13.51
N GLU A 410 25.34 -29.03 12.54
CA GLU A 410 25.11 -30.00 11.46
C GLU A 410 24.96 -31.41 12.01
N GLY A 411 23.96 -32.15 11.50
CA GLY A 411 23.70 -33.53 11.88
C GLY A 411 22.22 -33.81 12.13
N ASP A 412 21.96 -35.02 12.58
CA ASP A 412 20.63 -35.54 12.89
C ASP A 412 20.41 -35.51 14.40
N TRP A 413 19.31 -34.90 14.81
CA TRP A 413 19.00 -34.60 16.20
C TRP A 413 17.65 -35.18 16.61
N THR A 414 17.57 -35.69 17.83
CA THR A 414 16.32 -36.18 18.42
C THR A 414 16.11 -35.55 19.79
N LEU A 415 14.95 -34.92 19.96
CA LEU A 415 14.48 -34.41 21.25
C LEU A 415 13.74 -35.52 21.99
N VAL A 416 14.03 -35.67 23.28
CA VAL A 416 13.46 -36.71 24.14
C VAL A 416 12.87 -36.08 25.39
N VAL A 417 11.64 -36.46 25.71
CA VAL A 417 10.93 -36.11 26.94
C VAL A 417 10.56 -37.38 27.69
N MET A 418 10.98 -37.46 28.95
CA MET A 418 10.76 -38.62 29.83
C MET A 418 10.40 -38.16 31.24
N ASN A 419 9.92 -39.07 32.09
CA ASN A 419 9.94 -38.83 33.53
C ASN A 419 11.39 -38.94 34.04
N GLY A 420 11.78 -38.15 35.05
CA GLY A 420 13.18 -38.08 35.52
C GLY A 420 13.79 -39.42 35.92
N GLU A 421 12.99 -40.29 36.53
CA GLU A 421 13.38 -41.63 36.97
C GLU A 421 13.11 -42.74 35.92
N GLY A 422 12.75 -42.38 34.68
CA GLY A 422 12.46 -43.36 33.63
C GLY A 422 11.21 -44.21 33.91
N THR A 423 10.15 -43.58 34.43
CA THR A 423 8.86 -44.23 34.74
C THR A 423 7.81 -43.96 33.66
N THR A 424 6.69 -44.70 33.72
CA THR A 424 5.55 -44.60 32.79
C THR A 424 4.23 -44.40 33.57
N PRO A 425 3.18 -43.74 33.01
CA PRO A 425 3.12 -43.07 31.71
C PRO A 425 3.84 -41.72 31.69
N VAL A 426 4.16 -41.23 30.50
CA VAL A 426 4.68 -39.87 30.30
C VAL A 426 3.52 -38.97 29.91
N ASP A 427 3.34 -37.89 30.67
CA ASP A 427 2.35 -36.85 30.40
C ASP A 427 3.02 -35.49 30.65
N SER A 428 3.18 -34.71 29.60
CA SER A 428 3.98 -33.48 29.62
C SER A 428 3.45 -32.41 28.69
N GLU A 429 3.65 -31.15 29.08
CA GLU A 429 3.43 -29.99 28.23
C GLU A 429 4.78 -29.46 27.74
N VAL A 430 4.91 -29.26 26.43
CA VAL A 430 6.17 -28.88 25.77
C VAL A 430 5.98 -27.64 24.90
N GLU A 431 6.86 -26.66 25.07
CA GLU A 431 6.94 -25.44 24.26
C GLU A 431 8.32 -25.36 23.60
N ILE A 432 8.33 -25.03 22.30
CA ILE A 432 9.57 -24.93 21.52
C ILE A 432 9.70 -23.48 21.05
N GLY A 433 10.84 -22.87 21.33
CA GLY A 433 11.19 -21.51 20.93
C GLY A 433 12.47 -21.47 20.11
N ALA A 434 12.56 -20.56 19.14
CA ALA A 434 13.81 -20.30 18.44
C ALA A 434 14.06 -18.81 18.27
N THR A 435 15.31 -18.39 18.42
CA THR A 435 15.73 -17.07 17.97
C THR A 435 15.86 -17.09 16.44
N VAL A 436 15.36 -16.06 15.77
CA VAL A 436 15.41 -15.97 14.31
C VAL A 436 16.09 -14.65 13.90
N PRO A 437 17.44 -14.56 13.93
CA PRO A 437 18.17 -13.30 13.71
C PRO A 437 18.03 -12.74 12.29
N VAL A 438 17.69 -13.57 11.31
CA VAL A 438 17.50 -13.11 9.93
C VAL A 438 16.34 -12.12 9.82
N LEU A 439 15.29 -12.25 10.65
CA LEU A 439 14.13 -11.36 10.58
C LEU A 439 14.54 -9.93 10.90
N ASP A 440 15.45 -9.74 11.86
CA ASP A 440 16.02 -8.43 12.16
C ASP A 440 16.77 -7.86 10.95
N ASN A 441 17.62 -8.67 10.31
CA ASN A 441 18.38 -8.22 9.14
C ASN A 441 17.47 -7.81 7.97
N VAL A 442 16.39 -8.55 7.73
CA VAL A 442 15.39 -8.23 6.70
C VAL A 442 14.68 -6.92 7.05
N ALA A 443 14.22 -6.76 8.30
CA ALA A 443 13.56 -5.54 8.75
C ALA A 443 14.46 -4.31 8.59
N TYR A 444 15.71 -4.39 9.06
CA TYR A 444 16.67 -3.30 8.91
C TYR A 444 17.05 -3.05 7.46
N GLY A 445 17.18 -4.09 6.63
CA GLY A 445 17.45 -3.96 5.20
C GLY A 445 16.35 -3.16 4.47
N LEU A 446 15.08 -3.48 4.74
CA LEU A 446 13.93 -2.74 4.19
C LEU A 446 13.94 -1.27 4.65
N LEU A 447 14.17 -1.03 5.95
CA LEU A 447 14.19 0.32 6.50
C LEU A 447 15.35 1.16 5.95
N ILE A 448 16.57 0.63 5.95
CA ILE A 448 17.77 1.32 5.45
C ILE A 448 17.63 1.58 3.95
N GLY A 449 17.22 0.57 3.17
CA GLY A 449 16.98 0.73 1.74
C GLY A 449 15.93 1.81 1.45
N GLY A 450 14.84 1.82 2.21
CA GLY A 450 13.82 2.85 2.18
C GLY A 450 14.36 4.25 2.47
N VAL A 451 15.15 4.43 3.53
CA VAL A 451 15.76 5.73 3.88
C VAL A 451 16.71 6.22 2.78
N VAL A 452 17.59 5.34 2.28
CA VAL A 452 18.55 5.70 1.22
C VAL A 452 17.81 6.17 -0.03
N LEU A 453 16.76 5.43 -0.43
CA LEU A 453 15.95 5.76 -1.60
C LEU A 453 15.13 7.04 -1.39
N LEU A 454 14.63 7.28 -0.18
CA LEU A 454 13.93 8.51 0.20
C LEU A 454 14.86 9.73 0.05
N LEU A 455 16.09 9.64 0.57
CA LEU A 455 17.07 10.73 0.48
C LEU A 455 17.49 10.99 -0.97
N ALA A 456 17.74 9.94 -1.74
CA ALA A 456 18.11 10.05 -3.15
C ALA A 456 16.95 10.64 -3.99
N GLY A 457 15.73 10.13 -3.83
CA GLY A 457 14.54 10.65 -4.51
C GLY A 457 14.24 12.10 -4.13
N GLY A 458 14.37 12.44 -2.85
CA GLY A 458 14.23 13.80 -2.35
C GLY A 458 15.25 14.78 -2.94
N LEU A 459 16.51 14.34 -3.08
CA LEU A 459 17.56 15.13 -3.74
C LEU A 459 17.26 15.36 -5.21
N VAL A 460 16.85 14.33 -5.96
CA VAL A 460 16.49 14.46 -7.39
C VAL A 460 15.30 15.39 -7.55
N LEU A 461 14.26 15.24 -6.71
CA LEU A 461 13.09 16.12 -6.72
C LEU A 461 13.49 17.57 -6.42
N TRP A 462 14.32 17.78 -5.41
CA TRP A 462 14.79 19.11 -5.05
C TRP A 462 15.62 19.75 -6.16
N LEU A 463 16.50 19.01 -6.83
CA LEU A 463 17.27 19.50 -7.99
C LEU A 463 16.37 19.82 -9.19
N ALA A 464 15.34 19.01 -9.44
CA ALA A 464 14.41 19.23 -10.54
C ALA A 464 13.54 20.48 -10.33
N VAL A 465 13.17 20.76 -9.07
CA VAL A 465 12.32 21.90 -8.70
C VAL A 465 13.13 23.18 -8.43
N ARG A 466 14.40 23.05 -8.00
CA ARG A 466 15.28 24.21 -7.75
C ARG A 466 15.64 24.90 -9.07
N SER A 467 15.20 26.15 -9.22
CA SER A 467 15.66 27.02 -10.31
C SER A 467 17.14 27.40 -10.12
N PRO A 468 17.98 27.45 -11.17
CA PRO A 468 19.24 28.18 -11.10
C PRO A 468 18.92 29.64 -10.75
N ARG A 469 19.62 30.19 -9.75
CA ARG A 469 19.55 31.64 -9.49
C ARG A 469 20.20 32.36 -10.69
N PRO A 470 19.62 33.48 -11.15
CA PRO A 470 20.16 34.25 -12.27
C PRO A 470 21.58 34.76 -11.99
#